data_AF-A0A8T4QZ22-F1
#
_entry.id   AF-A0A8T4QZ22-F1
#
_cell.length_a   1.000
_cell.length_b   1.000
_cell.length_c   1.000
_cell.angle_alpha   90.00
_cell.angle_beta   90.00
_cell.angle_gamma   90.00
#
_symmetry.space_group_name_H-M   'P 1'
#
loop_
_entity.id
_entity.type
_entity.pdbx_description
1 polymer ?
#
loop_
_entity_poly.entity_id
_entity_poly.type
_entity_poly.pdbx_seq_one_letter_code
_entity_poly.pdbx_strand_id
1 'polypeptide(L)'
;YFSLYSVLTKIGIKCEIHSCTIAFAKRFLREFFSEEDLDFTEDSLKARIDSQYYIDRTVPDEQYNKMVKNAPEFLVKCKSIIIKLNEKKVNEIRDKFKMEVNKRR
;
A
#
# COMPACT_ATOMS: atom_id res chain seq x y z
N TYR A 1 -4.05 1.86 -5.14
CA TYR A 1 -4.73 1.78 -3.83
C TYR A 1 -5.43 0.43 -3.62
N PHE A 2 -6.49 0.10 -4.37
CA PHE A 2 -7.28 -1.11 -4.11
C PHE A 2 -6.47 -2.42 -4.13
N SER A 3 -5.42 -2.49 -4.96
CA SER A 3 -4.48 -3.62 -5.01
C SER A 3 -3.74 -3.82 -3.69
N LEU A 4 -3.30 -2.74 -3.04
CA LEU A 4 -2.67 -2.80 -1.71
C LEU A 4 -3.71 -3.09 -0.64
N TYR A 5 -4.88 -2.46 -0.75
CA TYR A 5 -5.98 -2.66 0.20
C TYR A 5 -6.46 -4.11 0.23
N SER A 6 -6.50 -4.82 -0.91
CA SER A 6 -6.87 -6.24 -0.93
C SER A 6 -5.87 -7.14 -0.19
N VAL A 7 -4.58 -6.78 -0.15
CA VAL A 7 -3.59 -7.45 0.70
C VAL A 7 -3.93 -7.26 2.18
N LEU A 8 -4.30 -6.04 2.58
CA LEU A 8 -4.74 -5.74 3.95
C LEU A 8 -6.02 -6.51 4.32
N THR A 9 -6.99 -6.58 3.41
CA THR A 9 -8.20 -7.37 3.61
C THR A 9 -7.89 -8.86 3.75
N LYS A 10 -6.95 -9.41 2.97
CA LYS A 10 -6.49 -10.80 3.08
C LYS A 10 -5.89 -11.12 4.45
N ILE A 11 -5.18 -10.17 5.06
CA ILE A 11 -4.67 -10.30 6.44
C ILE A 11 -5.71 -9.90 7.50
N GLY A 12 -6.94 -9.53 7.11
CA GLY A 12 -8.04 -9.13 8.00
C GLY A 12 -7.85 -7.78 8.70
N ILE A 13 -7.14 -6.85 8.06
CA ILE A 13 -6.91 -5.49 8.57
C ILE A 13 -7.68 -4.49 7.71
N LYS A 14 -8.45 -3.63 8.35
CA LYS A 14 -9.20 -2.56 7.71
C LYS A 14 -8.53 -1.22 8.01
N CYS A 15 -8.25 -0.46 6.96
CA CYS A 15 -7.81 0.94 7.05
C CYS A 15 -8.82 1.80 6.28
N GLU A 16 -9.36 2.83 6.93
CA GLU A 16 -10.38 3.69 6.30
C GLU A 16 -9.77 4.86 5.51
N ILE A 17 -8.49 5.13 5.73
CA ILE A 17 -7.76 6.24 5.11
C ILE A 17 -6.62 5.67 4.27
N HIS A 18 -6.41 6.25 3.08
CA HIS A 18 -5.38 5.80 2.13
C HIS A 18 -3.96 5.89 2.71
N SER A 19 -3.64 6.99 3.39
CA SER A 19 -2.36 7.16 4.07
C SER A 19 -2.15 6.12 5.19
N CYS A 20 -3.22 5.74 5.89
CA CYS A 20 -3.16 4.67 6.91
C CYS A 20 -2.83 3.31 6.27
N THR A 21 -3.45 2.98 5.13
CA THR A 21 -3.13 1.77 4.36
C THR A 21 -1.65 1.71 3.98
N ILE A 22 -1.09 2.84 3.50
CA ILE A 22 0.32 2.91 3.09
C ILE A 22 1.25 2.86 4.32
N ALA A 23 0.93 3.58 5.39
CA ALA A 23 1.70 3.56 6.63
C ALA A 23 1.73 2.16 7.26
N PHE A 24 0.61 1.45 7.23
CA PHE A 24 0.54 0.06 7.67
C PHE A 24 1.48 -0.82 6.84
N ALA A 25 1.42 -0.71 5.51
CA ALA A 25 2.30 -1.47 4.62
C ALA A 25 3.78 -1.15 4.86
N LYS A 26 4.14 0.14 4.98
CA LYS A 26 5.49 0.60 5.34
C LYS A 26 5.95 0.10 6.70
N ARG A 27 5.06 -0.22 7.64
CA ARG A 27 5.47 -0.72 8.97
C ARG A 27 5.54 -2.24 9.04
N PHE A 28 4.55 -2.93 8.50
CA PHE A 28 4.34 -4.37 8.76
C PHE A 28 4.48 -5.26 7.53
N LEU A 29 4.54 -4.71 6.31
CA LEU A 29 4.58 -5.46 5.05
C LEU A 29 5.87 -5.27 4.25
N ARG A 30 6.94 -4.72 4.85
CA ARG A 30 8.25 -4.52 4.19
C ARG A 30 8.91 -5.81 3.67
N GLU A 31 8.52 -6.97 4.18
CA GLU A 31 8.98 -8.27 3.65
C GLU A 31 8.44 -8.53 2.23
N PHE A 32 7.32 -7.90 1.86
CA PHE A 32 6.63 -8.14 0.59
C PHE A 32 6.79 -7.02 -0.44
N PHE A 33 7.09 -5.81 0.04
CA PHE A 33 7.20 -4.60 -0.77
C PHE A 33 8.57 -3.95 -0.60
N SER A 34 9.19 -3.53 -1.69
CA SER A 34 10.37 -2.66 -1.68
C SER A 34 9.95 -1.24 -1.26
N GLU A 35 10.94 -0.41 -0.90
CA GLU A 35 10.68 1.01 -0.65
C GLU A 35 10.10 1.69 -1.89
N GLU A 36 10.63 1.38 -3.09
CA GLU A 36 10.11 1.91 -4.36
C GLU A 36 8.63 1.58 -4.60
N ASP A 37 8.16 0.38 -4.26
CA ASP A 37 6.74 0.05 -4.39
C ASP A 37 5.85 0.94 -3.51
N LEU A 38 6.31 1.20 -2.29
CA LEU A 38 5.54 1.95 -1.29
C LEU A 38 5.59 3.44 -1.61
N ASP A 39 6.72 3.95 -2.07
CA ASP A 39 6.85 5.33 -2.54
C ASP A 39 6.02 5.55 -3.81
N PHE A 40 5.98 4.58 -4.72
CA PHE A 40 5.06 4.60 -5.86
C PHE A 40 3.60 4.76 -5.42
N THR A 41 3.17 4.09 -4.34
CA THR A 41 1.80 4.25 -3.83
C THR A 41 1.55 5.61 -3.18
N GLU A 42 2.55 6.21 -2.53
CA GLU A 42 2.43 7.57 -1.97
C GLU A 42 2.36 8.63 -3.06
N ASP A 43 3.21 8.52 -4.07
CA ASP A 43 3.21 9.44 -5.20
C ASP A 43 1.91 9.33 -5.99
N SER A 44 1.40 8.11 -6.19
CA SER A 44 0.09 7.89 -6.81
C SER A 44 -1.05 8.50 -6.00
N LEU A 45 -0.95 8.50 -4.66
CA LEU A 45 -1.94 9.15 -3.79
C LEU A 45 -1.87 10.68 -3.92
N LYS A 46 -0.66 11.27 -3.93
CA LYS A 46 -0.46 12.71 -4.12
C LYS A 46 -1.01 13.16 -5.48
N ALA A 47 -0.60 12.50 -6.55
CA ALA A 47 -1.09 12.79 -7.90
C ALA A 47 -2.61 12.71 -8.00
N ARG A 48 -3.23 11.71 -7.35
CA ARG A 48 -4.70 11.64 -7.27
C ARG A 48 -5.31 12.83 -6.54
N ILE A 49 -4.74 13.23 -5.40
CA ILE A 49 -5.23 14.37 -4.62
C ILE A 49 -5.12 15.65 -5.46
N ASP A 50 -3.97 15.88 -6.09
CA ASP A 50 -3.73 17.05 -6.93
C ASP A 50 -4.72 17.09 -8.09
N SER A 51 -4.88 16.00 -8.86
CA SER A 51 -5.82 15.97 -9.99
C SER A 51 -7.31 16.02 -9.62
N GLN A 52 -7.70 15.58 -8.41
CA GLN A 52 -9.12 15.51 -8.02
C GLN A 52 -9.61 16.74 -7.27
N TYR A 53 -8.73 17.41 -6.52
CA TYR A 53 -9.14 18.48 -5.61
C TYR A 53 -8.57 19.86 -5.98
N TYR A 54 -7.56 19.93 -6.86
CA TYR A 54 -6.89 21.18 -7.21
C TYR A 54 -6.91 21.38 -8.73
N ILE A 55 -7.58 22.45 -9.17
CA ILE A 55 -7.74 22.77 -10.60
C ILE A 55 -6.44 23.33 -11.19
N ASP A 56 -5.62 23.95 -10.35
CA ASP A 56 -4.37 24.63 -10.69
C ASP A 56 -3.12 23.71 -10.59
N ARG A 57 -3.30 22.47 -10.13
CA ARG A 57 -2.21 21.49 -10.03
C ARG A 57 -2.32 20.46 -11.13
N THR A 58 -1.21 20.25 -11.82
CA THR A 58 -1.10 19.23 -12.86
C THR A 58 -0.05 18.19 -12.47
N VAL A 59 -0.31 16.94 -12.85
CA VAL A 59 0.67 15.87 -12.73
C VAL A 59 1.55 15.93 -13.99
N PRO A 60 2.87 16.08 -13.87
CA PRO A 60 3.76 16.09 -15.03
C PRO A 60 3.59 14.84 -15.89
N ASP A 61 3.65 14.98 -17.22
CA ASP A 61 3.47 13.86 -18.15
C ASP A 61 4.45 12.71 -17.91
N GLU A 62 5.69 13.02 -17.53
CA GLU A 62 6.69 12.00 -17.16
C GLU A 62 6.22 11.16 -15.97
N GLN A 63 5.70 11.82 -14.92
CA GLN A 63 5.19 11.15 -13.73
C GLN A 63 3.93 10.34 -14.07
N TYR A 64 3.02 10.90 -14.87
CA TYR A 64 1.84 10.20 -15.36
C TYR A 64 2.21 8.92 -16.14
N ASN A 65 3.12 9.03 -17.11
CA ASN A 65 3.56 7.91 -17.94
C ASN A 65 4.24 6.83 -17.09
N LYS A 66 5.08 7.23 -16.12
CA LYS A 66 5.67 6.29 -15.15
C LYS A 66 4.59 5.57 -14.35
N MET A 67 3.56 6.28 -13.90
CA MET A 67 2.47 5.70 -13.12
C MET A 67 1.64 4.69 -13.92
N VAL A 68 1.28 5.04 -15.15
CA VAL A 68 0.53 4.15 -16.05
C VAL A 68 1.34 2.89 -16.34
N LYS A 69 2.65 3.01 -16.54
CA LYS A 69 3.55 1.88 -16.78
C LYS A 69 3.68 0.97 -15.55
N ASN A 70 3.83 1.53 -14.35
CA ASN A 70 4.15 0.76 -13.15
C ASN A 70 2.90 0.19 -12.45
N ALA A 71 1.71 0.76 -12.69
CA ALA A 71 0.48 0.29 -12.04
C ALA A 71 0.13 -1.20 -12.30
N PRO A 72 0.26 -1.74 -13.52
CA PRO A 72 0.07 -3.17 -13.79
C PRO A 72 1.06 -4.05 -13.03
N GLU A 73 2.34 -3.66 -12.96
CA GLU A 73 3.38 -4.40 -12.24
C GLU A 73 3.06 -4.47 -10.74
N PHE A 74 2.68 -3.34 -10.15
CA PHE A 74 2.24 -3.27 -8.76
C PHE A 74 1.00 -4.13 -8.48
N LEU A 75 0.04 -4.16 -9.42
CA LEU A 75 -1.14 -5.03 -9.32
C LEU A 75 -0.75 -6.52 -9.33
N VAL A 76 0.10 -6.94 -10.25
CA VAL A 76 0.59 -8.33 -10.33
C VAL A 76 1.34 -8.70 -9.06
N LYS A 77 2.15 -7.80 -8.52
CA LYS A 77 2.85 -7.99 -7.25
C LYS A 77 1.88 -8.21 -6.10
N CYS A 78 0.88 -7.35 -5.93
CA CYS A 78 -0.15 -7.52 -4.91
C CYS A 78 -0.88 -8.86 -5.03
N LYS A 79 -1.23 -9.28 -6.25
CA LYS A 79 -1.83 -10.61 -6.51
C LYS A 79 -0.89 -11.74 -6.08
N SER A 80 0.40 -11.66 -6.43
CA SER A 80 1.40 -12.65 -6.03
C SER A 80 1.53 -12.77 -4.51
N ILE A 81 1.51 -11.63 -3.81
CA ILE A 81 1.54 -11.58 -2.34
C ILE A 81 0.32 -12.29 -1.75
N ILE A 82 -0.89 -11.99 -2.26
CA ILE A 82 -2.13 -12.64 -1.79
C ILE A 82 -2.09 -14.16 -1.96
N ILE A 83 -1.52 -14.67 -3.05
CA ILE A 83 -1.37 -16.11 -3.31
C ILE A 83 -0.35 -16.74 -2.35
N LYS A 84 0.76 -16.05 -2.06
CA LYS A 84 1.83 -16.55 -1.19
C LYS A 84 1.51 -16.43 0.30
N LEU A 85 0.58 -15.54 0.67
CA LEU A 85 0.15 -15.36 2.06
C LEU A 85 -0.59 -16.60 2.56
N ASN A 86 0.01 -17.27 3.55
CA ASN A 86 -0.59 -18.37 4.29
C ASN A 86 -0.95 -17.95 5.72
N GLU A 87 -1.73 -18.78 6.42
CA GLU A 87 -2.19 -18.50 7.79
C GLU A 87 -1.04 -18.20 8.76
N LYS A 88 0.08 -18.90 8.62
CA LYS A 88 1.27 -18.66 9.46
C LYS A 88 1.77 -17.21 9.31
N LYS A 89 1.98 -16.76 8.07
CA LYS A 89 2.44 -15.38 7.79
C LYS A 89 1.41 -14.33 8.20
N VAL A 90 0.13 -14.61 7.99
CA VAL A 90 -0.96 -13.72 8.44
C VAL A 90 -0.91 -13.54 9.96
N ASN A 91 -0.77 -14.62 10.72
CA ASN A 91 -0.69 -14.55 12.17
C ASN A 91 0.59 -13.86 12.66
N GLU A 92 1.74 -14.12 12.04
CA GLU A 92 3.00 -13.40 12.34
C GLU A 92 2.84 -11.86 12.20
N ILE A 93 2.15 -11.39 11.15
CA ILE A 93 1.89 -9.96 10.93
C ILE A 93 0.96 -9.41 12.01
N ARG A 94 -0.13 -10.12 12.34
CA ARG A 94 -1.10 -9.71 13.35
C ARG A 94 -0.49 -9.65 14.74
N ASP A 95 0.35 -10.62 15.09
CA ASP A 95 0.99 -10.68 16.41
C ASP A 95 1.99 -9.54 16.57
N LYS A 96 2.80 -9.25 15.54
CA LYS A 96 3.66 -8.06 15.51
C LYS A 96 2.87 -6.77 15.74
N PHE A 97 1.73 -6.62 15.06
CA PHE A 97 0.86 -5.46 15.24
C PHE A 97 0.33 -5.35 16.68
N LYS A 98 -0.24 -6.44 17.23
CA LYS A 98 -0.74 -6.47 18.62
C LYS A 98 0.35 -6.16 19.64
N MET A 99 1.56 -6.67 19.46
CA MET A 99 2.69 -6.38 20.33
C MET A 99 3.05 -4.89 20.33
N GLU A 100 3.07 -4.23 19.16
CA GLU A 100 3.34 -2.79 19.10
C GLU A 100 2.22 -1.95 19.74
N VAL A 101 0.96 -2.37 19.59
CA VAL A 101 -0.18 -1.70 20.26
C VAL A 101 -0.08 -1.84 21.78
N ASN A 102 0.25 -3.04 22.28
CA ASN A 102 0.37 -3.29 23.72
C ASN A 102 1.57 -2.59 24.36
N LYS A 103 2.65 -2.32 23.62
CA LYS A 103 3.79 -1.52 24.11
C LYS A 103 3.48 -0.03 24.29
N ARG A 104 2.41 0.46 23.63
CA ARG A 104 2.00 1.87 23.67
C ARG A 104 0.87 2.13 24.67
N ARG A 105 0.32 1.08 25.27
CA ARG A 105 -0.64 1.14 26.38
C ARG A 105 0.08 0.95 27.70
#